data_AF-A0A365YMZ2-F1
#
_entry.id   AF-A0A365YMZ2-F1
#
_cell.length_a   1.000
_cell.length_b   1.000
_cell.length_c   1.000
_cell.angle_alpha   90.00
_cell.angle_beta   90.00
_cell.angle_gamma   90.00
#
_symmetry.space_group_name_H-M   'P 1'
#
loop_
_entity.id
_entity.type
_entity.pdbx_description
1 polymer ?
#
loop_
_entity_poly.entity_id
_entity_poly.type
_entity_poly.pdbx_seq_one_letter_code
_entity_poly.pdbx_strand_id
1 'polypeptide(L)' 'MWTTINQIFTSNHSQNAWAHLASDNAWHKVLTGATDGVTNVHLVLSVAKATGKQVYIVLDAAKNITQVYL' A
#
# COMPACT_ATOMS: atom_id res chain seq x y z
N MET A 1 4.46 9.49 -3.37
CA MET A 1 3.33 10.45 -3.42
C MET A 1 2.57 10.41 -2.11
N TRP A 2 2.05 11.55 -1.64
CA TRP A 2 1.21 11.63 -0.44
C TRP A 2 -0.24 11.27 -0.77
N THR A 3 -0.85 10.41 0.03
CA THR A 3 -2.23 9.94 -0.20
C THR A 3 -2.88 9.43 1.08
N THR A 4 -4.20 9.35 1.11
CA THR A 4 -4.95 8.58 2.13
C THR A 4 -5.36 7.22 1.55
N ILE A 5 -5.63 6.26 2.43
CA ILE A 5 -6.04 4.91 2.04
C ILE A 5 -7.56 4.80 2.06
N ASN A 6 -8.14 4.44 0.92
CA ASN A 6 -9.58 4.19 0.81
C ASN A 6 -9.91 2.82 1.37
N GLN A 7 -9.23 1.79 0.88
CA GLN A 7 -9.47 0.38 1.20
C GLN A 7 -8.17 -0.43 1.12
N ILE A 8 -8.13 -1.56 1.82
CA ILE A 8 -7.03 -2.52 1.81
C ILE A 8 -7.62 -3.89 1.55
N PHE A 9 -6.95 -4.68 0.73
CA PHE A 9 -7.35 -6.04 0.40
C PHE A 9 -6.16 -6.99 0.49
N THR A 10 -6.37 -8.17 1.05
CA THR A 10 -5.38 -9.26 1.09
C THR A 10 -6.04 -10.54 0.61
N SER A 11 -5.26 -11.41 -0.03
CA SER A 11 -5.75 -12.74 -0.46
C SER A 11 -4.71 -13.81 -0.15
N ASN A 12 -5.17 -14.90 0.45
CA ASN A 12 -4.34 -16.08 0.75
C ASN A 12 -3.71 -16.69 -0.52
N HIS A 13 -4.46 -16.73 -1.63
CA HIS A 13 -4.01 -17.38 -2.87
C HIS A 13 -2.93 -16.58 -3.58
N SER A 14 -3.01 -15.25 -3.56
CA SER A 14 -1.98 -14.39 -4.17
C SER A 14 -0.78 -14.13 -3.26
N GLN A 15 -0.88 -14.52 -1.97
CA GLN A 15 0.11 -14.25 -0.93
C GLN A 15 0.58 -12.79 -0.93
N ASN A 16 -0.37 -11.86 -1.13
CA ASN A 16 -0.06 -10.45 -1.30
C ASN A 16 -1.16 -9.52 -0.75
N ALA A 17 -0.81 -8.25 -0.61
CA ALA A 17 -1.66 -7.15 -0.18
C ALA A 17 -1.85 -6.13 -1.32
N TRP A 18 -2.96 -5.41 -1.25
CA TRP A 18 -3.34 -4.35 -2.18
C TRP A 18 -3.89 -3.17 -1.39
N ALA A 19 -3.71 -1.96 -1.92
CA ALA A 19 -4.31 -0.75 -1.37
C ALA A 19 -4.97 0.08 -2.48
N HIS A 20 -6.16 0.59 -2.18
CA HIS A 20 -6.85 1.57 -3.00
C HIS A 20 -6.46 2.97 -2.52
N LEU A 21 -5.77 3.72 -3.38
CA LEU A 21 -5.20 5.01 -3.02
C LEU A 21 -6.17 6.14 -3.40
N ALA A 22 -6.36 7.11 -2.51
CA ALA A 22 -7.28 8.22 -2.78
C ALA A 22 -6.75 9.21 -3.83
N SER A 23 -5.43 9.32 -3.95
CA SER A 23 -4.72 10.24 -4.85
C SER A 23 -5.01 10.02 -6.33
N ASP A 24 -5.16 8.77 -6.75
CA ASP A 24 -5.41 8.38 -8.15
C ASP A 24 -6.62 7.46 -8.31
N ASN A 25 -7.32 7.15 -7.21
CA ASN A 25 -8.51 6.33 -7.18
C ASN A 25 -8.32 4.97 -7.89
N ALA A 26 -7.15 4.37 -7.67
CA ALA A 26 -6.74 3.10 -8.28
C ALA A 26 -6.26 2.10 -7.22
N TRP A 27 -6.32 0.81 -7.59
CA TRP A 27 -5.78 -0.28 -6.79
C TRP A 27 -4.32 -0.53 -7.15
N HIS A 28 -3.47 -0.55 -6.14
CA HIS A 28 -2.06 -0.86 -6.28
C HIS A 28 -1.71 -2.09 -5.47
N LYS A 29 -1.02 -3.02 -6.12
CA LYS A 29 -0.48 -4.23 -5.49
C LYS A 29 0.77 -3.85 -4.70
N VAL A 30 0.99 -4.47 -3.55
CA VAL A 30 2.30 -4.43 -2.88
C VAL A 30 3.25 -5.36 -3.64
N LEU A 31 4.40 -4.87 -4.08
CA LEU A 31 5.32 -5.69 -4.87
C LEU A 31 5.81 -6.90 -4.05
N THR A 32 5.81 -8.09 -4.64
CA THR A 32 6.44 -9.25 -4.01
C THR A 32 7.94 -9.00 -3.87
N GLY A 33 8.48 -9.07 -2.65
CA GLY A 33 9.87 -8.66 -2.39
C GLY A 33 10.06 -7.14 -2.38
N ALA A 34 9.00 -6.37 -2.13
CA ALA A 34 9.08 -4.93 -1.87
C ALA A 34 10.21 -4.59 -0.89
N THR A 35 10.89 -3.46 -1.12
CA THR A 35 12.06 -3.02 -0.35
C THR A 35 11.80 -2.98 1.16
N ASP A 36 10.62 -2.50 1.57
CA ASP A 36 10.26 -2.43 3.00
C ASP A 36 9.67 -3.75 3.53
N GLY A 37 9.47 -4.74 2.68
CA GLY A 37 8.80 -6.01 2.98
C GLY A 37 7.28 -5.92 2.92
N VAL A 38 6.63 -6.94 2.36
CA VAL A 38 5.15 -6.96 2.14
C VAL A 38 4.38 -6.77 3.45
N THR A 39 4.79 -7.45 4.54
CA THR A 39 4.12 -7.36 5.84
C THR A 39 4.23 -5.97 6.47
N ASN A 40 5.40 -5.34 6.40
CA ASN A 40 5.58 -4.00 6.95
C ASN A 40 4.76 -2.97 6.16
N VAL A 41 4.80 -3.05 4.83
CA VAL A 41 3.96 -2.21 3.96
C VAL A 41 2.49 -2.39 4.31
N HIS A 42 2.01 -3.63 4.44
CA HIS A 42 0.62 -3.91 4.81
C HIS A 42 0.25 -3.34 6.19
N LEU A 43 1.14 -3.46 7.18
CA LEU A 43 0.93 -2.91 8.52
C LEU A 43 0.81 -1.38 8.49
N VAL A 44 1.74 -0.69 7.82
CA VAL A 44 1.74 0.78 7.76
C VAL A 44 0.50 1.30 7.04
N LEU A 45 0.11 0.67 5.92
CA LEU A 45 -1.13 1.00 5.21
C LEU A 45 -2.36 0.83 6.11
N SER A 46 -2.40 -0.25 6.90
CA SER A 46 -3.50 -0.52 7.85
C SER A 46 -3.58 0.52 8.95
N VAL A 47 -2.44 0.94 9.50
CA VAL A 47 -2.37 2.02 10.49
C VAL A 47 -2.80 3.37 9.88
N ALA A 48 -2.35 3.69 8.67
CA ALA A 48 -2.75 4.91 7.96
C ALA A 48 -4.28 4.94 7.75
N LYS A 49 -4.86 3.82 7.30
CA LYS A 49 -6.32 3.69 7.13
C LYS A 49 -7.08 3.85 8.44
N ALA A 50 -6.63 3.16 9.49
CA ALA A 50 -7.30 3.17 10.80
C ALA A 50 -7.25 4.54 11.48
N THR A 51 -6.19 5.32 11.24
CA THR A 51 -5.98 6.64 11.85
C THR A 51 -6.42 7.81 10.96
N GLY A 52 -6.81 7.56 9.71
CA GLY A 52 -7.15 8.61 8.74
C GLY A 52 -5.96 9.49 8.34
N LYS A 53 -4.72 9.09 8.65
CA LYS A 53 -3.51 9.84 8.32
C LYS A 53 -3.14 9.68 6.85
N GLN A 54 -2.53 10.73 6.30
CA GLN A 54 -1.84 10.62 5.02
C GLN A 54 -0.56 9.80 5.18
N VAL A 55 -0.18 9.14 4.09
CA VAL A 55 1.01 8.29 4.01
C VAL A 55 1.72 8.56 2.70
N TYR A 56 3.05 8.54 2.71
CA TYR A 56 3.88 8.66 1.51
C TYR A 56 4.15 7.29 0.91
N ILE A 57 3.74 7.08 -0.33
CA ILE A 57 3.88 5.82 -1.06
C ILE A 57 4.89 5.95 -2.19
N VAL A 58 5.82 5.00 -2.28
CA VAL A 58 6.71 4.84 -3.44
C VAL A 58 6.15 3.74 -4.34
N LEU A 59 6.05 4.04 -5.63
CA LEU A 59 5.60 3.12 -6.65
C LEU A 59 6.76 2.75 -7.59
N ASP A 60 6.81 1.50 -8.05
CA ASP A 60 7.69 1.09 -9.14
C ASP A 60 7.18 1.54 -10.53
N ALA A 61 7.92 1.17 -11.58
CA ALA A 61 7.53 1.48 -12.97
C ALA A 61 6.19 0.84 -13.39
N ALA A 62 5.83 -0.31 -12.80
CA ALA A 62 4.56 -1.02 -13.02
C ALA A 62 3.46 -0.57 -12.03
N LYS A 63 3.69 0.50 -11.28
CA LYS A 63 2.77 1.07 -10.28
C LYS A 63 2.47 0.14 -9.10
N ASN A 64 3.35 -0.79 -8.77
CA ASN A 64 3.27 -1.55 -7.51
C ASN A 64 3.88 -0.75 -6.37
N ILE A 65 3.33 -0.90 -5.16
CA ILE A 65 3.86 -0.29 -3.93
C ILE A 65 5.13 -1.03 -3.52
N THR A 66 6.23 -0.29 -3.37
CA THR A 66 7.52 -0.83 -2.92
C THR A 66 7.91 -0.38 -1.52
N GLN A 67 7.49 0.83 -1.13
CA GLN A 67 7.84 1.46 0.15
C GLN A 67 6.71 2.36 0.64
N VAL A 68 6.57 2.48 1.96
CA VAL A 68 5.51 3.26 2.60
C VAL A 68 6.01 3.93 3.87
N TYR A 69 5.82 5.25 3.98
CA TYR A 69 6.21 6.06 5.15
C TYR A 69 5.01 6.83 5.68
N LEU A 70 4.71 6.64 6.97
CA LEU A 70 3.61 7.34 7.67
C LEU A 70 4.06 8.69 8.21
#